data_AF-A0A961MZQ4-F1
#
_entry.id   AF-A0A961MZQ4-F1
#
_cell.length_a   1.000
_cell.length_b   1.000
_cell.length_c   1.000
_cell.angle_alpha   90.00
_cell.angle_beta   90.00
_cell.angle_gamma   90.00
#
_symmetry.space_group_name_H-M   'P 1'
#
loop_
_entity.id
_entity.type
_entity.pdbx_description
1 polymer ?
#
loop_
_entity_poly.entity_id
_entity_poly.type
_entity_poly.pdbx_seq_one_letter_code
_entity_poly.pdbx_strand_id
1 'polypeptide(L)' 'MAHDWMIRVLEDLLSYARMHGLNALADALDQARMLAIAEIANLEPRDRGGGEG' A
#
# COMPACT_ATOMS: atom_id res chain seq x y z
N MET A 1 7.21 -7.83 3.53
CA MET A 1 8.25 -8.30 2.58
C MET A 1 7.70 -8.70 1.21
N ALA A 2 6.71 -9.59 1.07
CA ALA A 2 6.17 -9.98 -0.25
C ALA A 2 5.36 -8.88 -0.96
N HIS A 3 4.88 -7.87 -0.23
CA HIS A 3 4.03 -6.80 -0.76
C HIS A 3 4.70 -5.42 -0.76
N ASP A 4 5.86 -5.28 -0.10
CA ASP A 4 6.58 -4.02 0.03
C ASP A 4 7.04 -3.47 -1.32
N TRP A 5 7.38 -4.36 -2.26
CA TRP A 5 7.77 -3.96 -3.62
C TRP A 5 6.64 -3.24 -4.35
N MET A 6 5.39 -3.67 -4.15
CA MET A 6 4.21 -3.07 -4.76
C MET A 6 3.95 -1.68 -4.20
N ILE A 7 4.10 -1.50 -2.88
CA ILE A 7 3.95 -0.17 -2.24
C ILE A 7 5.00 0.81 -2.78
N ARG A 8 6.25 0.38 -2.94
CA ARG A 8 7.32 1.21 -3.53
C ARG A 8 7.01 1.60 -4.96
N VAL A 9 6.51 0.67 -5.79
CA VAL A 9 6.10 1.00 -7.17
C VAL A 9 4.96 2.03 -7.18
N LEU A 10 3.97 1.90 -6.30
CA LEU A 10 2.89 2.88 -6.20
C LEU A 10 3.42 4.26 -5.77
N GLU A 11 4.42 4.33 -4.89
CA GLU A 11 5.09 5.58 -4.50
C GLU A 11 5.87 6.22 -5.65
N ASP A 12 6.60 5.42 -6.43
CA ASP A 12 7.36 5.90 -7.58
C ASP A 12 6.42 6.46 -8.66
N LEU A 13 5.34 5.73 -8.97
CA LEU A 13 4.33 6.18 -9.92
C LEU A 13 3.60 7.44 -9.45
N LEU A 14 3.29 7.53 -8.15
CA LEU A 14 2.67 8.71 -7.56
C LEU A 14 3.59 9.93 -7.67
N SER A 15 4.88 9.75 -7.41
CA SER A 15 5.90 10.80 -7.52
C SER A 15 6.02 11.30 -8.97
N TYR A 16 6.04 10.37 -9.94
CA TYR A 16 6.02 10.70 -11.36
C TYR A 16 4.75 11.47 -11.74
N ALA A 17 3.57 11.00 -11.32
CA ALA A 17 2.30 11.65 -11.63
C ALA A 17 2.25 13.09 -11.09
N ARG A 18 2.71 13.32 -9.85
CA ARG A 18 2.81 14.65 -9.25
C ARG A 18 3.79 15.56 -9.99
N MET A 19 4.96 15.04 -10.37
CA MET A 19 5.98 15.80 -11.08
C MET A 19 5.50 16.30 -12.46
N HIS A 20 4.64 15.52 -13.12
CA HIS A 20 4.13 15.82 -14.46
C HIS A 20 2.72 16.44 -14.46
N GLY A 21 2.16 16.81 -13.30
CA GLY A 21 0.83 17.44 -13.20
C GLY A 21 -0.33 16.52 -13.58
N LEU A 22 -0.13 15.20 -13.51
CA LEU A 22 -1.14 14.19 -13.81
C LEU A 22 -2.05 13.98 -12.58
N ASN A 23 -2.78 15.02 -12.18
CA ASN A 23 -3.47 15.08 -10.88
C ASN A 23 -4.47 13.93 -10.66
N ALA A 24 -5.31 13.62 -11.66
CA ALA A 24 -6.27 12.53 -11.54
C ALA A 24 -5.59 11.16 -11.36
N LEU A 25 -4.43 10.96 -11.98
CA LEU A 25 -3.62 9.74 -11.82
C LEU A 25 -2.97 9.72 -10.42
N ALA A 26 -2.45 10.85 -9.95
CA ALA A 26 -1.87 10.97 -8.62
C ALA A 26 -2.92 10.64 -7.53
N ASP A 27 -4.13 11.18 -7.65
CA ASP A 27 -5.22 10.91 -6.70
C ASP A 27 -5.62 9.43 -6.67
N ALA A 28 -5.69 8.79 -7.85
CA ALA A 28 -6.00 7.37 -7.95
C ALA A 28 -4.89 6.49 -7.35
N LEU A 29 -3.62 6.83 -7.60
CA LEU A 29 -2.47 6.11 -7.07
C LEU A 29 -2.35 6.24 -5.54
N ASP A 30 -2.65 7.42 -4.99
CA ASP A 30 -2.65 7.64 -3.54
C ASP A 30 -3.73 6.79 -2.85
N GLN A 31 -4.94 6.76 -3.41
CA GLN A 31 -6.03 5.89 -2.93
C GLN A 31 -5.66 4.40 -3.00
N ALA A 32 -5.10 3.96 -4.14
CA ALA A 32 -4.68 2.57 -4.32
C ALA A 32 -3.59 2.17 -3.31
N ARG A 33 -2.63 3.05 -3.06
CA ARG A 33 -1.57 2.84 -2.06
C ARG A 33 -2.14 2.72 -0.65
N MET A 34 -3.05 3.60 -0.25
CA MET A 34 -3.71 3.54 1.06
C MET A 34 -4.49 2.23 1.24
N LEU A 35 -5.26 1.82 0.23
CA LEU A 35 -6.02 0.57 0.27
C LEU A 35 -5.09 -0.64 0.37
N ALA A 36 -4.02 -0.68 -0.44
CA ALA A 36 -3.06 -1.78 -0.41
C ALA A 36 -2.40 -1.93 0.97
N ILE A 37 -2.00 -0.83 1.63
CA ILE A 37 -1.44 -0.86 2.98
C ILE A 37 -2.46 -1.43 3.99
N ALA A 38 -3.72 -1.01 3.91
CA ALA A 38 -4.77 -1.49 4.80
C ALA A 38 -5.03 -2.99 4.62
N GLU A 39 -5.08 -3.48 3.38
CA GLU A 39 -5.28 -4.90 3.09
C GLU A 39 -4.09 -5.75 3.51
N ILE A 40 -2.86 -5.30 3.28
CA ILE A 40 -1.65 -6.02 3.73
C ILE A 40 -1.64 -6.14 5.25
N ALA A 41 -1.96 -5.06 5.96
CA ALA A 41 -2.06 -5.07 7.43
C ALA A 41 -3.16 -6.00 7.94
N ASN A 42 -4.23 -6.22 7.16
CA ASN A 42 -5.30 -7.16 7.48
C ASN A 42 -4.94 -8.62 7.12
N LEU A 43 -4.06 -8.82 6.13
CA LEU A 43 -3.57 -10.13 5.71
C LEU A 43 -2.44 -10.67 6.59
N GLU A 44 -1.68 -9.80 7.29
CA GLU A 44 -0.73 -10.24 8.30
C GLU A 44 -1.52 -10.96 9.42
N PRO A 45 -1.34 -12.29 9.59
CA PRO A 45 -2.02 -13.01 10.65
C PRO A 45 -1.69 -12.34 11.98
N ARG A 46 -2.68 -12.24 12.86
CA ARG A 46 -2.50 -11.85 14.26
C ARG A 46 -1.63 -12.89 14.96
N ASP A 47 -0.34 -12.92 14.68
CA ASP A 47 0.60 -13.75 15.40
C ASP A 47 0.96 -13.05 16.71
N ARG A 48 0.07 -13.21 17.70
CA ARG A 48 0.42 -13.46 19.11
C ARG A 48 -0.82 -13.73 19.94
N GLY A 49 -0.87 -14.95 20.48
CA GLY A 49 -1.70 -15.27 21.64
C GLY A 49 -2.10 -16.73 21.66
N GLY A 50 -1.18 -17.61 22.07
CA GLY A 50 -1.52 -18.98 22.43
C GLY A 50 -2.59 -18.99 23.52
N GLY A 51 -3.63 -19.78 23.27
CA GLY A 51 -4.61 -20.20 24.26
C GLY A 51 -4.70 -21.72 24.21
N GLU A 52 -3.68 -22.39 24.75
CA GLU A 52 -3.89 -23.70 25.33
C GLU A 52 -4.74 -23.48 26.59
N GLY A 53 -5.92 -24.09 26.61
CA GLY A 53 -6.88 -24.10 27.71
C GLY A 53 -7.93 -25.16 27.44
#